data_AF-F6INR7-F1
#
_entry.id   AF-F6INR7-F1
#
_cell.length_a   1.000
_cell.length_b   1.000
_cell.length_c   1.000
_cell.angle_alpha   90.00
_cell.angle_beta   90.00
_cell.angle_gamma   90.00
#
_symmetry.space_group_name_H-M   'P 1'
#
loop_
_entity.id
_entity.type
_entity.pdbx_description
1 polymer ?
#
loop_
_entity_poly.entity_id
_entity_poly.type
_entity_poly.pdbx_seq_one_letter_code
_entity_poly.pdbx_strand_id
1 'polypeptide(L)'
;MIASSISEKEIHANQLGVAKLEELAPAILKVVRKAGPAFFLARVEKKYVMASKIFDTIFDCFENKAVPWQVYNIRPLRIMMVFKLAAILDDELAQQFWNALLEKNEAKARDGMAGFCSALKEHVRHIVDQRSQDIVNDALDWVVANPEGLDFVHQTKIGRKGHMPNMVGFGNLLAGIERQSGIWRRSVEVIKHDRQHEFAPALQFWHDMYANALPGAVNLPFGERLVLRKVFGSKLEISSAQESAGIQIIDAILWLFARTLRGDALPEKCQALLDYVYGRAYQDDFSFAGAGSATEEALKDIYAKPLPADALERARAFQVESEERRLTAMADYAMKKEAAKKLG
;
A
#
# COMPACT_ATOMS: atom_id res chain seq x y z
N MET A 1 30.99 -17.93 -10.80
CA MET A 1 29.85 -16.98 -10.87
C MET A 1 29.19 -17.12 -12.23
N ILE A 2 27.86 -17.17 -12.31
CA ILE A 2 27.12 -17.33 -13.59
C ILE A 2 27.33 -16.10 -14.50
N ALA A 3 27.51 -14.90 -13.94
CA ALA A 3 27.89 -13.72 -14.73
C ALA A 3 29.22 -13.90 -15.49
N SER A 4 30.18 -14.62 -14.90
CA SER A 4 31.48 -14.87 -15.53
C SER A 4 31.41 -15.74 -16.80
N SER A 5 30.33 -16.50 -17.00
CA SER A 5 30.14 -17.30 -18.23
C SER A 5 29.57 -16.50 -19.42
N ILE A 6 29.21 -15.22 -19.22
CA ILE A 6 28.69 -14.32 -20.27
C ILE A 6 29.59 -13.11 -20.54
N SER A 7 30.84 -13.12 -20.03
CA SER A 7 31.78 -11.98 -20.12
C SER A 7 31.24 -10.67 -19.53
N GLU A 8 30.17 -10.73 -18.73
CA GLU A 8 29.58 -9.60 -18.03
C GLU A 8 29.90 -9.70 -16.53
N LYS A 9 30.03 -8.54 -15.86
CA LYS A 9 30.31 -8.50 -14.42
C LYS A 9 29.05 -8.74 -13.58
N GLU A 10 27.87 -8.57 -14.17
CA GLU A 10 26.55 -8.68 -13.54
C GLU A 10 25.52 -9.28 -14.51
N ILE A 11 24.53 -9.98 -13.98
CA ILE A 11 23.31 -10.33 -14.72
C ILE A 11 22.33 -9.16 -14.58
N HIS A 12 22.15 -8.39 -15.65
CA HIS A 12 21.07 -7.41 -15.76
C HIS A 12 20.06 -7.91 -16.79
N ALA A 13 18.94 -8.47 -16.32
CA ALA A 13 18.00 -9.17 -17.20
C ALA A 13 17.39 -8.26 -18.28
N ASN A 14 17.20 -6.97 -17.97
CA ASN A 14 16.79 -5.96 -18.95
C ASN A 14 17.80 -5.77 -20.10
N GLN A 15 19.10 -5.89 -19.84
CA GLN A 15 20.16 -5.72 -20.85
C GLN A 15 20.40 -7.01 -21.65
N LEU A 16 20.25 -8.17 -20.98
CA LEU A 16 20.43 -9.48 -21.59
C LEU A 16 19.30 -9.84 -22.57
N GLY A 17 18.07 -9.42 -22.26
CA GLY A 17 16.88 -9.81 -23.01
C GLY A 17 16.52 -11.29 -22.83
N VAL A 18 15.41 -11.70 -23.46
CA VAL A 18 14.82 -13.03 -23.24
C VAL A 18 15.76 -14.15 -23.70
N ALA A 19 16.39 -14.00 -24.88
CA ALA A 19 17.19 -15.06 -25.50
C ALA A 19 18.40 -15.46 -24.66
N LYS A 20 19.18 -14.47 -24.17
CA LYS A 20 20.32 -14.76 -23.29
C LYS A 20 19.87 -15.26 -21.92
N LEU A 21 18.76 -14.74 -21.39
CA LEU A 21 18.23 -15.22 -20.11
C LEU A 21 17.77 -16.68 -20.19
N GLU A 22 17.20 -17.08 -21.33
CA GLU A 22 16.79 -18.46 -21.61
C GLU A 22 17.98 -19.43 -21.60
N GLU A 23 19.15 -19.02 -22.08
CA GLU A 23 20.38 -19.80 -21.99
C GLU A 23 20.89 -19.94 -20.56
N LEU A 24 20.73 -18.89 -19.74
CA LEU A 24 21.20 -18.86 -18.35
C LEU A 24 20.24 -19.48 -17.35
N ALA A 25 18.94 -19.52 -17.66
CA ALA A 25 17.88 -19.96 -16.75
C ALA A 25 18.14 -21.36 -16.13
N PRO A 26 18.64 -22.38 -16.86
CA PRO A 26 18.98 -23.67 -16.26
C PRO A 26 20.09 -23.59 -15.21
N ALA A 27 21.11 -22.76 -15.45
CA ALA A 27 22.22 -22.56 -14.52
C ALA A 27 21.75 -21.83 -13.26
N ILE A 28 20.93 -20.78 -13.44
CA ILE A 28 20.29 -20.05 -12.33
C ILE A 28 19.43 -21.01 -11.51
N LEU A 29 18.56 -21.78 -12.17
CA LEU A 29 17.68 -22.75 -11.53
C LEU A 29 18.46 -23.80 -10.72
N LYS A 30 19.59 -24.29 -11.24
CA LYS A 30 20.46 -25.23 -10.51
C LYS A 30 21.02 -24.61 -9.23
N VAL A 31 21.48 -23.36 -9.28
CA VAL A 31 21.98 -22.63 -8.10
C VAL A 31 20.86 -22.39 -7.09
N VAL A 32 19.71 -21.90 -7.56
CA VAL A 32 18.53 -21.63 -6.72
C VAL A 32 18.06 -22.91 -6.03
N ARG A 33 17.95 -24.03 -6.76
CA ARG A 33 17.58 -25.33 -6.18
C ARG A 33 18.54 -25.79 -5.11
N LYS A 34 19.85 -25.61 -5.33
CA LYS A 34 20.88 -25.98 -4.35
C LYS A 34 20.85 -25.09 -3.11
N ALA A 35 20.60 -23.79 -3.27
CA ALA A 35 20.50 -22.85 -2.16
C ALA A 35 19.18 -23.00 -1.38
N GLY A 36 18.11 -23.48 -2.02
CA GLY A 36 16.81 -23.72 -1.41
C GLY A 36 16.14 -22.50 -0.78
N PRO A 37 16.13 -21.31 -1.42
CA PRO A 37 15.51 -20.14 -0.83
C PRO A 37 13.99 -20.27 -0.73
N ALA A 38 13.40 -19.47 0.14
CA ALA A 38 11.99 -19.12 0.09
C ALA A 38 11.87 -17.73 -0.55
N PHE A 39 10.79 -17.52 -1.30
CA PHE A 39 10.55 -16.26 -1.98
C PHE A 39 9.35 -15.54 -1.39
N PHE A 40 9.42 -14.21 -1.40
CA PHE A 40 8.28 -13.35 -1.13
C PHE A 40 8.22 -12.31 -2.25
N LEU A 41 7.10 -12.27 -2.97
CA LEU A 41 6.86 -11.31 -4.05
C LEU A 41 5.78 -10.34 -3.61
N ALA A 42 6.10 -9.04 -3.63
CA ALA A 42 5.13 -7.98 -3.42
C ALA A 42 4.84 -7.29 -4.76
N ARG A 43 3.57 -7.27 -5.17
CA ARG A 43 3.09 -6.46 -6.28
C ARG A 43 2.42 -5.22 -5.72
N VAL A 44 2.78 -4.06 -6.27
CA VAL A 44 2.17 -2.77 -5.90
C VAL A 44 1.68 -2.08 -7.17
N GLU A 45 0.37 -1.92 -7.28
CA GLU A 45 -0.25 -1.19 -8.38
C GLU A 45 -0.33 0.30 -8.05
N LYS A 46 0.32 1.15 -8.87
CA LYS A 46 0.40 2.60 -8.62
C LYS A 46 -0.97 3.27 -8.53
N LYS A 47 -1.93 2.88 -9.39
CA LYS A 47 -3.28 3.44 -9.38
C LYS A 47 -4.01 3.10 -8.08
N TYR A 48 -3.86 1.87 -7.59
CA TYR A 48 -4.45 1.46 -6.32
C TYR A 48 -3.80 2.17 -5.12
N VAL A 49 -2.46 2.33 -5.13
CA VAL A 49 -1.75 3.14 -4.11
C VAL A 49 -2.27 4.58 -4.10
N MET A 50 -2.40 5.21 -5.26
CA MET A 50 -2.91 6.57 -5.39
C MET A 50 -4.31 6.67 -4.79
N ALA A 51 -5.26 5.82 -5.20
CA ALA A 51 -6.63 5.86 -4.71
C ALA A 51 -6.70 5.60 -3.19
N SER A 52 -5.92 4.63 -2.69
CA SER A 52 -5.81 4.34 -1.26
C SER A 52 -5.24 5.53 -0.49
N LYS A 53 -4.26 6.25 -1.06
CA LYS A 53 -3.66 7.43 -0.42
C LYS A 53 -4.62 8.61 -0.36
N ILE A 54 -5.35 8.89 -1.44
CA ILE A 54 -6.41 9.91 -1.41
C ILE A 54 -7.43 9.56 -0.34
N PHE A 55 -7.84 8.29 -0.29
CA PHE A 55 -8.79 7.83 0.72
C PHE A 55 -8.23 8.00 2.13
N ASP A 56 -7.01 7.53 2.39
CA ASP A 56 -6.37 7.62 3.70
C ASP A 56 -6.19 9.08 4.16
N THR A 57 -5.90 10.00 3.25
CA THR A 57 -5.68 11.42 3.56
C THR A 57 -6.98 12.21 3.76
N ILE A 58 -8.02 11.93 2.97
CA ILE A 58 -9.24 12.76 2.97
C ILE A 58 -10.36 12.14 3.80
N PHE A 59 -10.40 10.81 3.89
CA PHE A 59 -11.52 10.06 4.45
C PHE A 59 -11.24 9.48 5.84
N ASP A 60 -10.13 9.82 6.49
CA ASP A 60 -9.93 9.44 7.89
C ASP A 60 -10.93 10.19 8.79
N CYS A 61 -11.85 9.45 9.42
CA CYS A 61 -12.88 10.01 10.30
C CYS A 61 -12.32 10.70 11.56
N PHE A 62 -11.05 10.45 11.92
CA PHE A 62 -10.37 11.14 13.02
C PHE A 62 -9.83 12.52 12.61
N GLU A 63 -9.67 12.78 11.33
CA GLU A 63 -9.32 14.10 10.78
C GLU A 63 -10.57 14.76 10.20
N ASN A 64 -11.18 14.12 9.21
CA ASN A 64 -12.40 14.56 8.54
C ASN A 64 -13.67 14.12 9.27
N LYS A 65 -14.30 15.07 9.98
CA LYS A 65 -15.50 14.80 10.80
C LYS A 65 -16.74 14.49 9.99
N ALA A 66 -16.74 14.78 8.70
CA ALA A 66 -17.86 14.46 7.83
C ALA A 66 -17.89 13.00 7.36
N VAL A 67 -16.88 12.19 7.69
CA VAL A 67 -16.82 10.79 7.29
C VAL A 67 -17.38 9.87 8.38
N PRO A 68 -18.36 8.99 8.07
CA PRO A 68 -18.83 8.00 9.03
C PRO A 68 -17.73 7.02 9.47
N TRP A 69 -17.64 6.71 10.76
CA TRP A 69 -16.56 5.90 11.33
C TRP A 69 -16.36 4.55 10.64
N GLN A 70 -17.46 3.88 10.33
CA GLN A 70 -17.48 2.56 9.70
C GLN A 70 -16.92 2.57 8.27
N VAL A 71 -17.04 3.70 7.56
CA VAL A 71 -16.55 3.83 6.18
C VAL A 71 -15.03 3.70 6.14
N TYR A 72 -14.33 4.27 7.13
CA TYR A 72 -12.88 4.19 7.21
C TYR A 72 -12.38 2.94 7.96
N ASN A 73 -13.00 2.61 9.09
CA ASN A 73 -12.48 1.59 10.00
C ASN A 73 -12.91 0.15 9.66
N ILE A 74 -13.98 -0.04 8.88
CA ILE A 74 -14.36 -1.37 8.41
C ILE A 74 -13.68 -1.63 7.08
N ARG A 75 -12.66 -2.48 7.09
CA ARG A 75 -11.80 -2.74 5.92
C ARG A 75 -12.56 -3.07 4.63
N PRO A 76 -13.56 -3.97 4.60
CA PRO A 76 -14.38 -4.19 3.40
C PRO A 76 -15.08 -2.93 2.88
N LEU A 77 -15.67 -2.11 3.76
CA LEU A 77 -16.32 -0.85 3.37
C LEU A 77 -15.31 0.15 2.83
N ARG A 78 -14.16 0.30 3.50
CA ARG A 78 -13.05 1.13 3.04
C ARG A 78 -12.59 0.73 1.64
N ILE A 79 -12.34 -0.56 1.40
CA ILE A 79 -11.87 -1.04 0.09
C ILE A 79 -12.93 -0.79 -1.00
N MET A 80 -14.21 -1.02 -0.70
CA MET A 80 -15.30 -0.68 -1.63
C MET A 80 -15.33 0.81 -1.97
N MET A 81 -15.13 1.69 -1.00
CA MET A 81 -15.08 3.14 -1.24
C MET A 81 -13.83 3.55 -2.02
N VAL A 82 -12.67 2.96 -1.74
CA VAL A 82 -11.45 3.17 -2.53
C VAL A 82 -11.67 2.81 -4.00
N PHE A 83 -12.41 1.73 -4.28
CA PHE A 83 -12.71 1.31 -5.65
C PHE A 83 -13.64 2.29 -6.35
N LYS A 84 -14.69 2.75 -5.66
CA LYS A 84 -15.61 3.77 -6.19
C LYS A 84 -14.90 5.09 -6.46
N LEU A 85 -14.02 5.50 -5.55
CA LEU A 85 -13.18 6.68 -5.70
C LEU A 85 -12.21 6.54 -6.87
N ALA A 86 -11.53 5.40 -7.00
CA ALA A 86 -10.63 5.12 -8.12
C ALA A 86 -11.31 5.22 -9.48
N ALA A 87 -12.59 4.84 -9.56
CA ALA A 87 -13.35 4.88 -10.81
C ALA A 87 -13.62 6.30 -11.33
N ILE A 88 -13.52 7.32 -10.47
CA ILE A 88 -13.77 8.73 -10.82
C ILE A 88 -12.49 9.57 -10.90
N LEU A 89 -11.31 8.96 -10.69
CA LEU A 89 -10.02 9.63 -10.72
C LEU A 89 -9.37 9.52 -12.10
N ASP A 90 -8.88 10.65 -12.59
CA ASP A 90 -8.04 10.74 -13.79
C ASP A 90 -6.61 11.17 -13.44
N ASP A 91 -5.74 11.21 -14.46
CA ASP A 91 -4.32 11.53 -14.28
C ASP A 91 -4.11 13.01 -13.86
N GLU A 92 -5.02 13.92 -14.23
CA GLU A 92 -4.95 15.32 -13.85
C GLU A 92 -5.26 15.50 -12.36
N LEU A 93 -6.36 14.92 -11.89
CA LEU A 93 -6.74 14.87 -10.48
C LEU A 93 -5.65 14.21 -9.64
N ALA A 94 -5.08 13.09 -10.12
CA ALA A 94 -3.97 12.44 -9.43
C ALA A 94 -2.76 13.37 -9.30
N GLN A 95 -2.40 14.10 -10.36
CA GLN A 95 -1.30 15.06 -10.33
C GLN A 95 -1.56 16.22 -9.36
N GLN A 96 -2.78 16.76 -9.34
CA GLN A 96 -3.17 17.81 -8.41
C GLN A 96 -3.03 17.35 -6.95
N PHE A 97 -3.52 16.15 -6.63
CA PHE A 97 -3.38 15.56 -5.30
C PHE A 97 -1.91 15.39 -4.90
N TRP A 98 -1.08 14.81 -5.77
CA TRP A 98 0.35 14.62 -5.48
C TRP A 98 1.09 15.94 -5.28
N ASN A 99 0.75 16.97 -6.04
CA ASN A 99 1.33 18.29 -5.88
C ASN A 99 0.99 18.88 -4.49
N ALA A 100 -0.27 18.76 -4.06
CA ALA A 100 -0.70 19.20 -2.74
C ALA A 100 -0.03 18.41 -1.60
N LEU A 101 -0.01 17.08 -1.71
CA LEU A 101 0.55 16.18 -0.69
C LEU A 101 2.07 16.36 -0.51
N LEU A 102 2.80 16.71 -1.57
CA LEU A 102 4.26 16.85 -1.56
C LEU A 102 4.72 18.31 -1.39
N GLU A 103 3.79 19.26 -1.35
CA GLU A 103 4.09 20.67 -1.11
C GLU A 103 4.69 20.88 0.29
N LYS A 104 5.72 21.73 0.36
CA LYS A 104 6.45 22.02 1.59
C LYS A 104 5.79 23.14 2.38
N ASN A 105 5.19 24.09 1.69
CA ASN A 105 4.51 25.21 2.30
C ASN A 105 3.10 24.79 2.71
N GLU A 106 2.84 24.79 4.01
CA GLU A 106 1.59 24.33 4.59
C GLU A 106 0.34 25.05 4.05
N ALA A 107 0.40 26.36 3.85
CA ALA A 107 -0.70 27.12 3.27
C ALA A 107 -0.99 26.68 1.83
N LYS A 108 0.06 26.61 0.98
CA LYS A 108 -0.09 26.14 -0.41
C LYS A 108 -0.54 24.69 -0.50
N ALA A 109 -0.08 23.82 0.40
CA ALA A 109 -0.48 22.43 0.46
C ALA A 109 -1.97 22.30 0.74
N ARG A 110 -2.46 23.07 1.71
CA ARG A 110 -3.88 23.15 2.09
C ARG A 110 -4.75 23.73 0.99
N ASP A 111 -4.32 24.85 0.38
CA ASP A 111 -5.03 25.46 -0.75
C ASP A 111 -5.10 24.49 -1.93
N GLY A 112 -3.99 23.82 -2.24
CA GLY A 112 -3.92 22.79 -3.27
C GLY A 112 -4.83 21.59 -2.98
N MET A 113 -4.91 21.16 -1.72
CA MET A 113 -5.79 20.06 -1.30
C MET A 113 -7.27 20.45 -1.42
N ALA A 114 -7.64 21.66 -1.01
CA ALA A 114 -9.00 22.18 -1.19
C ALA A 114 -9.37 22.31 -2.67
N GLY A 115 -8.43 22.80 -3.50
CA GLY A 115 -8.59 22.86 -4.95
C GLY A 115 -8.81 21.47 -5.58
N PHE A 116 -7.99 20.48 -5.19
CA PHE A 116 -8.17 19.09 -5.59
C PHE A 116 -9.56 18.54 -5.18
N CYS A 117 -9.99 18.78 -3.95
CA CYS A 117 -11.30 18.31 -3.48
C CYS A 117 -12.46 18.93 -4.28
N SER A 118 -12.34 20.21 -4.62
CA SER A 118 -13.32 20.93 -5.43
C SER A 118 -13.39 20.36 -6.86
N ALA A 119 -12.23 20.08 -7.46
CA ALA A 119 -12.15 19.47 -8.78
C ALA A 119 -12.72 18.04 -8.79
N LEU A 120 -12.36 17.21 -7.80
CA LEU A 120 -12.86 15.84 -7.67
C LEU A 120 -14.40 15.80 -7.50
N LYS A 121 -14.98 16.81 -6.83
CA LYS A 121 -16.42 16.90 -6.60
C LYS A 121 -17.24 16.86 -7.89
N GLU A 122 -16.74 17.47 -8.97
CA GLU A 122 -17.40 17.49 -10.29
C GLU A 122 -17.59 16.10 -10.89
N HIS A 123 -16.80 15.12 -10.44
CA HIS A 123 -16.81 13.75 -10.92
C HIS A 123 -17.65 12.80 -10.04
N VAL A 124 -18.09 13.24 -8.85
CA VAL A 124 -18.79 12.38 -7.87
C VAL A 124 -20.08 11.78 -8.41
N ARG A 125 -20.77 12.50 -9.31
CA ARG A 125 -21.98 12.02 -10.00
C ARG A 125 -21.78 10.73 -10.81
N HIS A 126 -20.53 10.36 -11.11
CA HIS A 126 -20.22 9.12 -11.81
C HIS A 126 -20.19 7.89 -10.89
N ILE A 127 -20.27 8.07 -9.56
CA ILE A 127 -20.45 6.97 -8.61
C ILE A 127 -21.92 6.53 -8.65
N VAL A 128 -22.18 5.26 -8.94
CA VAL A 128 -23.57 4.73 -9.10
C VAL A 128 -24.36 4.74 -7.78
N ASP A 129 -23.71 4.43 -6.67
CA ASP A 129 -24.36 4.27 -5.36
C ASP A 129 -24.59 5.62 -4.67
N GLN A 130 -25.86 6.00 -4.46
CA GLN A 130 -26.24 7.30 -3.91
C GLN A 130 -25.63 7.58 -2.54
N ARG A 131 -25.65 6.61 -1.62
CA ARG A 131 -25.06 6.81 -0.29
C ARG A 131 -23.56 7.07 -0.38
N SER A 132 -22.86 6.43 -1.30
CA SER A 132 -21.44 6.72 -1.54
C SER A 132 -21.23 8.12 -2.12
N GLN A 133 -22.12 8.60 -3.01
CA GLN A 133 -22.07 9.99 -3.46
C GLN A 133 -22.20 10.95 -2.28
N ASP A 134 -23.18 10.73 -1.39
CA ASP A 134 -23.41 11.60 -0.24
C ASP A 134 -22.18 11.65 0.67
N ILE A 135 -21.61 10.48 1.01
CA ILE A 135 -20.41 10.39 1.85
C ILE A 135 -19.22 11.10 1.20
N VAL A 136 -19.02 10.91 -0.12
CA VAL A 136 -17.92 11.56 -0.84
C VAL A 136 -18.13 13.07 -0.91
N ASN A 137 -19.33 13.54 -1.24
CA ASN A 137 -19.64 14.97 -1.26
C ASN A 137 -19.42 15.62 0.11
N ASP A 138 -19.97 15.03 1.17
CA ASP A 138 -19.82 15.51 2.55
C ASP A 138 -18.34 15.59 2.96
N ALA A 139 -17.55 14.55 2.64
CA ALA A 139 -16.13 14.51 2.94
C ALA A 139 -15.35 15.62 2.20
N LEU A 140 -15.60 15.80 0.90
CA LEU A 140 -14.92 16.81 0.08
C LEU A 140 -15.31 18.23 0.51
N ASP A 141 -16.59 18.48 0.75
CA ASP A 141 -17.09 19.78 1.22
C ASP A 141 -16.51 20.16 2.58
N TRP A 142 -16.37 19.19 3.47
CA TRP A 142 -15.75 19.42 4.76
C TRP A 142 -14.28 19.83 4.64
N VAL A 143 -13.51 19.19 3.76
CA VAL A 143 -12.09 19.55 3.54
C VAL A 143 -11.96 20.93 2.92
N VAL A 144 -12.82 21.28 1.95
CA VAL A 144 -12.83 22.62 1.36
C VAL A 144 -13.11 23.70 2.41
N ALA A 145 -14.02 23.43 3.35
CA ALA A 145 -14.35 24.38 4.43
C ALA A 145 -13.34 24.38 5.60
N ASN A 146 -12.60 23.28 5.80
CA ASN A 146 -11.73 23.06 6.94
C ASN A 146 -10.39 22.40 6.53
N PRO A 147 -9.61 23.02 5.63
CA PRO A 147 -8.37 22.41 5.14
C PRO A 147 -7.30 22.27 6.25
N GLU A 148 -7.41 23.05 7.34
CA GLU A 148 -6.60 22.90 8.55
C GLU A 148 -6.93 21.66 9.39
N GLY A 149 -8.05 21.01 9.10
CA GLY A 149 -8.48 19.80 9.80
C GLY A 149 -7.73 18.53 9.43
N LEU A 150 -6.93 18.55 8.35
CA LEU A 150 -6.13 17.43 7.89
C LEU A 150 -4.65 17.60 8.27
N ASP A 151 -4.01 16.54 8.78
CA ASP A 151 -2.59 16.51 9.12
C ASP A 151 -1.78 15.66 8.13
N PHE A 152 -1.51 16.24 6.96
CA PHE A 152 -0.80 15.56 5.87
C PHE A 152 0.50 16.23 5.45
N VAL A 153 0.80 17.42 5.99
CA VAL A 153 1.95 18.22 5.54
C VAL A 153 3.22 17.76 6.24
N HIS A 154 4.12 17.12 5.49
CA HIS A 154 5.40 16.69 6.02
C HIS A 154 6.51 17.69 5.72
N GLN A 155 7.18 18.20 6.77
CA GLN A 155 8.31 19.11 6.62
C GLN A 155 9.58 18.41 6.12
N THR A 156 9.79 17.14 6.50
CA THR A 156 11.00 16.39 6.15
C THR A 156 10.90 15.73 4.78
N LYS A 157 12.04 15.63 4.08
CA LYS A 157 12.13 14.92 2.79
C LYS A 157 11.83 13.42 2.94
N ILE A 158 12.17 12.84 4.09
CA ILE A 158 11.93 11.42 4.40
C ILE A 158 10.42 11.16 4.54
N GLY A 159 9.70 12.00 5.30
CA GLY A 159 8.24 11.90 5.44
C GLY A 159 7.52 11.94 4.10
N ARG A 160 7.85 12.93 3.25
CA ARG A 160 7.29 13.03 1.89
C ARG A 160 7.59 11.82 1.00
N LYS A 161 8.79 11.24 1.11
CA LYS A 161 9.16 10.02 0.37
C LYS A 161 8.43 8.77 0.86
N GLY A 162 7.93 8.77 2.09
CA GLY A 162 7.12 7.70 2.66
C GLY A 162 5.87 7.36 1.86
N HIS A 163 5.32 8.35 1.15
CA HIS A 163 4.12 8.17 0.32
C HIS A 163 4.37 7.45 -1.02
N MET A 164 5.64 7.27 -1.40
CA MET A 164 5.98 6.68 -2.70
C MET A 164 5.67 5.17 -2.73
N PRO A 165 5.22 4.62 -3.88
CA PRO A 165 4.88 3.20 -4.01
C PRO A 165 5.99 2.24 -3.54
N ASN A 166 7.27 2.60 -3.76
CA ASN A 166 8.40 1.80 -3.32
C ASN A 166 8.47 1.66 -1.79
N MET A 167 8.08 2.71 -1.04
CA MET A 167 8.08 2.65 0.43
C MET A 167 6.90 1.85 0.96
N VAL A 168 5.73 1.96 0.30
CA VAL A 168 4.58 1.08 0.58
C VAL A 168 4.98 -0.39 0.37
N GLY A 169 5.60 -0.70 -0.76
CA GLY A 169 6.10 -2.05 -1.05
C GLY A 169 7.16 -2.52 -0.05
N PHE A 170 8.03 -1.64 0.44
CA PHE A 170 9.06 -2.00 1.42
C PHE A 170 8.47 -2.53 2.73
N GLY A 171 7.40 -1.93 3.24
CA GLY A 171 6.69 -2.43 4.42
C GLY A 171 6.16 -3.86 4.22
N ASN A 172 5.60 -4.14 3.03
CA ASN A 172 5.12 -5.48 2.68
C ASN A 172 6.27 -6.49 2.59
N LEU A 173 7.43 -6.09 2.03
CA LEU A 173 8.63 -6.93 2.01
C LEU A 173 9.11 -7.29 3.42
N LEU A 174 9.16 -6.34 4.35
CA LEU A 174 9.53 -6.62 5.75
C LEU A 174 8.53 -7.57 6.42
N ALA A 175 7.24 -7.43 6.15
CA ALA A 175 6.23 -8.36 6.65
C ALA A 175 6.41 -9.78 6.07
N GLY A 176 6.78 -9.90 4.80
CA GLY A 176 7.13 -11.15 4.16
C GLY A 176 8.33 -11.84 4.79
N ILE A 177 9.40 -11.08 5.03
CA ILE A 177 10.61 -11.57 5.71
C ILE A 177 10.27 -12.03 7.13
N GLU A 178 9.52 -11.22 7.90
CA GLU A 178 9.10 -11.56 9.26
C GLU A 178 8.27 -12.86 9.29
N ARG A 179 7.32 -13.01 8.36
CA ARG A 179 6.52 -14.23 8.23
C ARG A 179 7.41 -15.45 7.97
N GLN A 180 8.37 -15.33 7.06
CA GLN A 180 9.27 -16.44 6.72
C GLN A 180 10.21 -16.78 7.89
N SER A 181 10.72 -15.77 8.58
CA SER A 181 11.48 -15.88 9.83
C SER A 181 10.70 -16.68 10.88
N GLY A 182 9.42 -16.37 11.07
CA GLY A 182 8.52 -17.11 11.97
C GLY A 182 8.33 -18.58 11.59
N ILE A 183 8.16 -18.88 10.29
CA ILE A 183 8.06 -20.26 9.78
C ILE A 183 9.35 -21.05 10.06
N TRP A 184 10.50 -20.43 9.84
CA TRP A 184 11.80 -21.05 10.11
C TRP A 184 12.18 -21.06 11.59
N ARG A 185 11.49 -20.28 12.43
CA ARG A 185 11.82 -20.02 13.83
C ARG A 185 13.28 -19.53 13.98
N ARG A 186 13.69 -18.61 13.10
CA ARG A 186 15.04 -18.04 13.07
C ARG A 186 14.96 -16.53 12.94
N SER A 187 15.72 -15.81 13.77
CA SER A 187 15.83 -14.36 13.68
C SER A 187 16.46 -13.91 12.36
N VAL A 188 16.07 -12.74 11.90
CA VAL A 188 16.65 -12.09 10.73
C VAL A 188 17.90 -11.34 11.17
N GLU A 189 19.06 -11.73 10.66
CA GLU A 189 20.33 -11.09 11.00
C GLU A 189 20.61 -9.88 10.09
N VAL A 190 20.52 -10.09 8.78
CA VAL A 190 20.86 -9.09 7.76
C VAL A 190 19.84 -9.12 6.63
N ILE A 191 19.43 -7.93 6.20
CA ILE A 191 18.63 -7.67 5.01
C ILE A 191 19.53 -6.95 4.02
N LYS A 192 19.87 -7.60 2.91
CA LYS A 192 20.62 -6.97 1.81
C LYS A 192 19.64 -6.43 0.79
N HIS A 193 19.70 -5.12 0.56
CA HIS A 193 18.87 -4.43 -0.41
C HIS A 193 19.74 -3.91 -1.56
N ASP A 194 19.20 -3.96 -2.78
CA ASP A 194 19.88 -3.42 -3.95
C ASP A 194 20.07 -1.90 -3.86
N ARG A 195 21.12 -1.41 -4.51
CA ARG A 195 21.55 -0.02 -4.40
C ARG A 195 20.56 0.91 -5.10
N GLN A 196 19.72 1.56 -4.30
CA GLN A 196 18.91 2.70 -4.72
C GLN A 196 19.36 3.97 -3.99
N HIS A 197 20.34 4.68 -4.57
CA HIS A 197 20.99 5.85 -3.95
C HIS A 197 19.99 6.92 -3.45
N GLU A 198 18.91 7.14 -4.18
CA GLU A 198 17.94 8.17 -3.81
C GLU A 198 17.04 7.77 -2.63
N PHE A 199 16.84 6.48 -2.38
CA PHE A 199 15.91 5.97 -1.36
C PHE A 199 16.58 5.36 -0.14
N ALA A 200 17.90 5.11 -0.18
CA ALA A 200 18.64 4.48 0.92
C ALA A 200 18.38 5.12 2.31
N PRO A 201 18.42 6.47 2.48
CA PRO A 201 18.13 7.06 3.79
C PRO A 201 16.68 6.85 4.26
N ALA A 202 15.72 6.82 3.33
CA ALA A 202 14.32 6.58 3.65
C ALA A 202 14.10 5.10 4.03
N LEU A 203 14.70 4.17 3.27
CA LEU A 203 14.65 2.74 3.57
C LEU A 203 15.24 2.43 4.95
N GLN A 204 16.38 3.05 5.28
CA GLN A 204 17.00 2.91 6.60
C GLN A 204 16.07 3.42 7.72
N PHE A 205 15.50 4.61 7.54
CA PHE A 205 14.56 5.18 8.51
C PHE A 205 13.34 4.26 8.74
N TRP A 206 12.72 3.76 7.66
CA TRP A 206 11.56 2.87 7.76
C TRP A 206 11.93 1.52 8.37
N HIS A 207 13.07 0.94 7.99
CA HIS A 207 13.59 -0.26 8.63
C HIS A 207 13.75 -0.06 10.14
N ASP A 208 14.40 1.02 10.56
CA ASP A 208 14.66 1.28 11.97
C ASP A 208 13.36 1.52 12.75
N MET A 209 12.37 2.18 12.13
CA MET A 209 11.04 2.36 12.69
C MET A 209 10.34 1.01 12.92
N TYR A 210 10.34 0.11 11.93
CA TYR A 210 9.69 -1.20 12.04
C TYR A 210 10.46 -2.16 12.96
N ALA A 211 11.79 -2.18 12.88
CA ALA A 211 12.65 -3.06 13.67
C ALA A 211 12.60 -2.69 15.15
N ASN A 212 12.52 -1.41 15.49
CA ASN A 212 12.54 -0.93 16.87
C ASN A 212 11.16 -0.58 17.44
N ALA A 213 10.07 -0.80 16.70
CA ALA A 213 8.73 -0.62 17.23
C ALA A 213 8.50 -1.49 18.48
N LEU A 214 7.60 -1.07 19.36
CA LEU A 214 7.32 -1.81 20.59
C LEU A 214 6.78 -3.22 20.30
N PRO A 215 7.15 -4.22 21.12
CA PRO A 215 6.48 -5.52 21.10
C PRO A 215 5.00 -5.36 21.42
N GLY A 216 4.12 -5.91 20.58
CA GLY A 216 2.69 -5.92 20.87
C GLY A 216 1.84 -6.05 19.62
N ALA A 217 0.61 -6.51 19.83
CA ALA A 217 -0.44 -6.46 18.82
C ALA A 217 -1.48 -5.43 19.26
N VAL A 218 -1.81 -4.51 18.37
CA VAL A 218 -2.97 -3.64 18.50
C VAL A 218 -4.16 -4.40 17.93
N ASN A 219 -5.21 -4.58 18.74
CA ASN A 219 -6.47 -5.14 18.26
C ASN A 219 -7.24 -4.01 17.58
N LEU A 220 -7.41 -4.13 16.28
CA LEU A 220 -8.26 -3.27 15.49
C LEU A 220 -9.73 -3.72 15.61
N PRO A 221 -10.69 -2.86 15.24
CA PRO A 221 -12.08 -3.25 15.15
C PRO A 221 -12.26 -4.55 14.33
N PHE A 222 -13.25 -5.36 14.72
CA PHE A 222 -13.55 -6.65 14.07
C PHE A 222 -12.45 -7.72 14.19
N GLY A 223 -11.54 -7.58 15.15
CA GLY A 223 -10.62 -8.65 15.57
C GLY A 223 -9.33 -8.76 14.77
N GLU A 224 -9.08 -7.83 13.83
CA GLU A 224 -7.79 -7.75 13.14
C GLU A 224 -6.69 -7.39 14.14
N ARG A 225 -5.52 -8.04 14.03
CA ARG A 225 -4.38 -7.80 14.92
C ARG A 225 -3.24 -7.17 14.13
N LEU A 226 -2.95 -5.92 14.45
CA LEU A 226 -1.83 -5.19 13.85
C LEU A 226 -0.59 -5.32 14.73
N VAL A 227 0.46 -5.94 14.19
CA VAL A 227 1.79 -5.97 14.82
C VAL A 227 2.72 -5.10 13.99
N LEU A 228 3.09 -3.95 14.55
CA LEU A 228 3.99 -3.00 13.88
C LEU A 228 5.42 -3.49 13.85
N ARG A 229 5.91 -4.11 14.92
CA ARG A 229 7.30 -4.60 14.97
C ARG A 229 7.54 -5.70 13.94
N LYS A 230 8.54 -5.52 13.07
CA LYS A 230 8.99 -6.50 12.07
C LYS A 230 10.50 -6.64 12.13
N VAL A 231 11.04 -7.82 11.85
CA VAL A 231 12.49 -8.07 11.67
C VAL A 231 13.34 -7.54 12.82
N PHE A 232 12.87 -7.73 14.06
CA PHE A 232 13.54 -7.20 15.25
C PHE A 232 15.01 -7.63 15.33
N GLY A 233 15.90 -6.65 15.49
CA GLY A 233 17.35 -6.87 15.60
C GLY A 233 18.09 -7.06 14.27
N SER A 234 17.40 -7.00 13.12
CA SER A 234 18.07 -7.09 11.83
C SER A 234 18.86 -5.83 11.48
N LYS A 235 19.84 -5.98 10.59
CA LYS A 235 20.56 -4.87 9.95
C LYS A 235 20.14 -4.73 8.50
N LEU A 236 19.94 -3.50 8.03
CA LEU A 236 19.76 -3.20 6.61
C LEU A 236 21.11 -2.84 5.98
N GLU A 237 21.53 -3.59 4.96
CA GLU A 237 22.74 -3.34 4.20
C GLU A 237 22.40 -3.00 2.76
N ILE A 238 22.86 -1.85 2.27
CA ILE A 238 22.75 -1.49 0.86
C ILE A 238 23.95 -2.07 0.12
N SER A 239 23.73 -3.07 -0.73
CA SER A 239 24.77 -3.76 -1.50
C SER A 239 24.62 -3.50 -2.99
N SER A 240 25.72 -3.53 -3.74
CA SER A 240 25.63 -3.53 -5.21
C SER A 240 25.32 -4.93 -5.75
N ALA A 241 24.71 -5.01 -6.94
CA ALA A 241 24.46 -6.29 -7.59
C ALA A 241 25.77 -7.05 -7.92
N GLN A 242 26.90 -6.36 -8.16
CA GLN A 242 28.24 -6.95 -8.36
C GLN A 242 28.68 -7.79 -7.17
N GLU A 243 28.29 -7.38 -5.97
CA GLU A 243 28.71 -7.97 -4.69
C GLU A 243 27.74 -9.03 -4.17
N SER A 244 26.59 -9.23 -4.85
CA SER A 244 25.53 -10.12 -4.36
C SER A 244 24.92 -10.96 -5.48
N ALA A 245 25.29 -12.24 -5.49
CA ALA A 245 24.64 -13.23 -6.35
C ALA A 245 23.12 -13.33 -6.11
N GLY A 246 22.66 -13.05 -4.88
CA GLY A 246 21.24 -13.02 -4.56
C GLY A 246 20.51 -11.89 -5.28
N ILE A 247 21.08 -10.68 -5.31
CA ILE A 247 20.48 -9.54 -6.01
C ILE A 247 20.38 -9.81 -7.51
N GLN A 248 21.44 -10.36 -8.12
CA GLN A 248 21.44 -10.71 -9.55
C GLN A 248 20.37 -11.75 -9.91
N ILE A 249 20.19 -12.77 -9.06
CA ILE A 249 19.14 -13.79 -9.25
C ILE A 249 17.75 -13.16 -9.11
N ILE A 250 17.57 -12.28 -8.13
CA ILE A 250 16.28 -11.60 -7.90
C ILE A 250 15.95 -10.66 -9.07
N ASP A 251 16.91 -9.93 -9.64
CA ASP A 251 16.70 -9.09 -10.83
C ASP A 251 16.14 -9.90 -12.01
N ALA A 252 16.77 -11.05 -12.29
CA ALA A 252 16.29 -11.97 -13.33
C ALA A 252 14.86 -12.49 -13.07
N ILE A 253 14.57 -12.87 -11.83
CA ILE A 253 13.23 -13.35 -11.44
C ILE A 253 12.20 -12.24 -11.56
N LEU A 254 12.49 -11.03 -11.05
CA LEU A 254 11.59 -9.87 -11.11
C LEU A 254 11.30 -9.47 -12.56
N TRP A 255 12.31 -9.55 -13.43
CA TRP A 255 12.15 -9.26 -14.84
C TRP A 255 11.21 -10.24 -15.55
N LEU A 256 11.37 -11.55 -15.30
CA LEU A 256 10.47 -12.60 -15.80
C LEU A 256 9.06 -12.43 -15.25
N PHE A 257 8.94 -12.16 -13.95
CA PHE A 257 7.66 -11.89 -13.29
C PHE A 257 6.93 -10.71 -13.95
N ALA A 258 7.62 -9.59 -14.16
CA ALA A 258 7.05 -8.41 -14.82
C ALA A 258 6.57 -8.68 -16.26
N ARG A 259 7.23 -9.59 -17.00
CA ARG A 259 6.77 -10.05 -18.32
C ARG A 259 5.48 -10.85 -18.23
N THR A 260 5.39 -11.79 -17.29
CA THR A 260 4.15 -12.57 -17.10
C THR A 260 2.95 -11.69 -16.75
N LEU A 261 3.15 -10.64 -15.95
CA LEU A 261 2.10 -9.68 -15.62
C LEU A 261 1.61 -8.87 -16.84
N ARG A 262 2.43 -8.74 -17.89
CA ARG A 262 2.03 -8.11 -19.16
C ARG A 262 1.34 -9.08 -20.12
N GLY A 263 1.27 -10.37 -19.78
CA GLY A 263 0.78 -11.42 -20.68
C GLY A 263 1.81 -11.88 -21.72
N ASP A 264 3.09 -11.54 -21.55
CA ASP A 264 4.15 -11.99 -22.44
C ASP A 264 4.37 -13.50 -22.26
N ALA A 265 4.39 -14.28 -23.35
CA ALA A 265 4.82 -15.67 -23.30
C ALA A 265 6.31 -15.76 -22.93
N LEU A 266 6.64 -16.63 -21.98
CA LEU A 266 8.02 -16.94 -21.62
C LEU A 266 8.48 -18.21 -22.35
N PRO A 267 9.74 -18.26 -22.81
CA PRO A 267 10.32 -19.52 -23.28
C PRO A 267 10.46 -20.56 -22.16
N GLU A 268 10.62 -21.82 -22.55
CA GLU A 268 10.46 -22.99 -21.67
C GLU A 268 11.38 -22.96 -20.44
N LYS A 269 12.68 -22.62 -20.58
CA LYS A 269 13.62 -22.66 -19.45
C LYS A 269 13.40 -21.50 -18.49
N CYS A 270 13.06 -20.32 -19.00
CA CYS A 270 12.63 -19.18 -18.20
C CYS A 270 11.35 -19.48 -17.44
N GLN A 271 10.38 -20.14 -18.08
CA GLN A 271 9.14 -20.57 -17.44
C GLN A 271 9.43 -21.58 -16.33
N ALA A 272 10.28 -22.58 -16.58
CA ALA A 272 10.67 -23.57 -15.57
C ALA A 272 11.38 -22.95 -14.34
N LEU A 273 12.17 -21.89 -14.55
CA LEU A 273 12.75 -21.12 -13.46
C LEU A 273 11.65 -20.41 -12.65
N LEU A 274 10.72 -19.75 -13.33
CA LEU A 274 9.66 -19.00 -12.67
C LEU A 274 8.66 -19.91 -11.95
N ASP A 275 8.31 -21.07 -12.51
CA ASP A 275 7.45 -22.08 -11.87
C ASP A 275 8.07 -22.60 -10.58
N TYR A 276 9.39 -22.82 -10.56
CA TYR A 276 10.10 -23.19 -9.35
C TYR A 276 10.01 -22.09 -8.28
N VAL A 277 10.14 -20.83 -8.68
CA VAL A 277 10.01 -19.68 -7.78
C VAL A 277 8.59 -19.62 -7.23
N TYR A 278 7.56 -19.67 -8.08
CA TYR A 278 6.15 -19.63 -7.67
C TYR A 278 5.80 -20.75 -6.70
N GLY A 279 6.29 -21.98 -6.94
CA GLY A 279 6.07 -23.11 -6.03
C GLY A 279 6.69 -22.94 -4.64
N ARG A 280 7.54 -21.92 -4.43
CA ARG A 280 8.19 -21.60 -3.14
C ARG A 280 7.96 -20.15 -2.71
N ALA A 281 7.11 -19.43 -3.43
CA ALA A 281 6.83 -18.03 -3.18
C ALA A 281 5.58 -17.88 -2.32
N TYR A 282 5.60 -16.86 -1.48
CA TYR A 282 4.37 -16.23 -1.02
C TYR A 282 4.21 -14.89 -1.74
N GLN A 283 3.01 -14.62 -2.24
CA GLN A 283 2.70 -13.38 -2.94
C GLN A 283 1.82 -12.49 -2.06
N ASP A 284 2.19 -11.22 -2.02
CA ASP A 284 1.35 -10.14 -1.52
C ASP A 284 0.98 -9.21 -2.69
N ASP A 285 -0.31 -9.03 -2.94
CA ASP A 285 -0.81 -8.28 -4.09
C ASP A 285 -1.59 -7.04 -3.63
N PHE A 286 -0.88 -5.90 -3.61
CA PHE A 286 -1.43 -4.58 -3.33
C PHE A 286 -1.90 -3.92 -4.64
N SER A 287 -2.97 -4.49 -5.21
CA SER A 287 -3.63 -4.03 -6.43
C SER A 287 -5.16 -4.05 -6.27
N PHE A 288 -5.89 -3.51 -7.24
CA PHE A 288 -7.35 -3.66 -7.25
C PHE A 288 -7.77 -5.13 -7.28
N ALA A 289 -7.10 -5.96 -8.09
CA ALA A 289 -7.41 -7.39 -8.17
C ALA A 289 -7.13 -8.10 -6.83
N GLY A 290 -5.96 -7.85 -6.23
CA GLY A 290 -5.57 -8.47 -4.96
C GLY A 290 -6.46 -8.04 -3.79
N ALA A 291 -6.68 -6.73 -3.63
CA ALA A 291 -7.54 -6.19 -2.57
C ALA A 291 -9.01 -6.59 -2.75
N GLY A 292 -9.50 -6.63 -4.00
CA GLY A 292 -10.86 -7.05 -4.32
C GLY A 292 -11.09 -8.51 -3.96
N SER A 293 -10.21 -9.41 -4.44
CA SER A 293 -10.29 -10.84 -4.13
C SER A 293 -10.22 -11.12 -2.62
N ALA A 294 -9.35 -10.40 -1.90
CA ALA A 294 -9.25 -10.54 -0.45
C ALA A 294 -10.52 -10.07 0.28
N THR A 295 -11.14 -8.99 -0.19
CA THR A 295 -12.43 -8.51 0.35
C THR A 295 -13.56 -9.49 0.05
N GLU A 296 -13.63 -10.02 -1.17
CA GLU A 296 -14.63 -11.02 -1.55
C GLU A 296 -14.53 -12.27 -0.70
N GLU A 297 -13.32 -12.82 -0.51
CA GLU A 297 -13.13 -14.00 0.34
C GLU A 297 -13.48 -13.71 1.80
N ALA A 298 -13.16 -12.51 2.32
CA ALA A 298 -13.54 -12.10 3.68
C ALA A 298 -15.07 -11.96 3.87
N LEU A 299 -15.80 -11.59 2.82
CA LEU A 299 -17.26 -11.44 2.85
C LEU A 299 -18.02 -12.70 2.44
N LYS A 300 -17.34 -13.70 1.86
CA LYS A 300 -17.94 -14.93 1.32
C LYS A 300 -18.83 -15.66 2.33
N ASP A 301 -18.33 -15.85 3.56
CA ASP A 301 -19.08 -16.51 4.62
C ASP A 301 -20.29 -15.71 5.08
N ILE A 302 -20.20 -14.38 5.00
CA ILE A 302 -21.29 -13.46 5.36
C ILE A 302 -22.39 -13.56 4.30
N TYR A 303 -22.02 -13.54 3.01
CA TYR A 303 -22.97 -13.66 1.90
C TYR A 303 -23.57 -15.06 1.75
N ALA A 304 -22.86 -16.11 2.18
CA ALA A 304 -23.35 -17.48 2.10
C ALA A 304 -24.43 -17.82 3.14
N LYS A 305 -24.53 -17.05 4.22
CA LYS A 305 -25.49 -17.30 5.31
C LYS A 305 -26.75 -16.45 5.13
N PRO A 306 -27.94 -17.01 5.41
CA PRO A 306 -29.15 -16.20 5.43
C PRO A 306 -29.02 -15.11 6.49
N LEU A 307 -29.34 -13.87 6.11
CA LEU A 307 -29.23 -12.73 7.01
C LEU A 307 -30.25 -12.89 8.16
N PRO A 308 -29.80 -13.02 9.42
CA PRO A 308 -30.72 -13.14 10.55
C PRO A 308 -31.60 -11.90 10.67
N ALA A 309 -32.88 -12.05 11.01
CA ALA A 309 -33.82 -10.94 11.09
C ALA A 309 -33.37 -9.87 12.11
N ASP A 310 -32.80 -10.29 13.24
CA ASP A 310 -32.22 -9.43 14.28
C ASP A 310 -30.95 -8.70 13.83
N ALA A 311 -30.22 -9.24 12.85
CA ALA A 311 -29.01 -8.61 12.33
C ALA A 311 -29.31 -7.34 11.52
N LEU A 312 -30.42 -7.31 10.78
CA LEU A 312 -30.84 -6.12 10.04
C LEU A 312 -31.23 -4.98 10.97
N GLU A 313 -31.96 -5.27 12.04
CA GLU A 313 -32.33 -4.26 13.04
C GLU A 313 -31.10 -3.70 13.75
N ARG A 314 -30.17 -4.56 14.17
CA ARG A 314 -28.88 -4.12 14.74
C ARG A 314 -28.07 -3.28 13.76
N ALA A 315 -28.02 -3.67 12.49
CA ALA A 315 -27.30 -2.91 11.47
C ALA A 315 -27.90 -1.52 11.26
N ARG A 316 -29.23 -1.40 11.23
CA ARG A 316 -29.92 -0.10 11.13
C ARG A 316 -29.68 0.77 12.36
N ALA A 317 -29.77 0.19 13.57
CA ALA A 317 -29.47 0.90 14.81
C ALA A 317 -28.03 1.43 14.82
N PHE A 318 -27.06 0.60 14.41
CA PHE A 318 -25.66 1.00 14.28
C PHE A 318 -25.46 2.12 13.24
N GLN A 319 -26.17 2.08 12.12
CA GLN A 319 -26.13 3.15 11.12
C GLN A 319 -26.62 4.48 11.67
N VAL A 320 -27.74 4.48 12.40
CA VAL A 320 -28.30 5.69 13.05
C VAL A 320 -27.31 6.24 14.08
N GLU A 321 -26.83 5.38 14.99
CA GLU A 321 -25.87 5.78 16.03
C GLU A 321 -24.59 6.35 15.40
N SER A 322 -24.09 5.73 14.35
CA SER A 322 -22.88 6.23 13.68
C SER A 322 -23.11 7.57 12.98
N GLU A 323 -24.30 7.82 12.44
CA GLU A 323 -24.64 9.09 11.80
C GLU A 323 -24.82 10.20 12.84
N GLU A 324 -25.46 9.91 13.97
CA GLU A 324 -25.56 10.85 15.09
C GLU A 324 -24.18 11.26 15.61
N ARG A 325 -23.28 10.29 15.81
CA ARG A 325 -21.89 10.57 16.22
C ARG A 325 -21.15 11.47 15.23
N ARG A 326 -21.35 11.27 13.93
CA ARG A 326 -20.76 12.08 12.87
C ARG A 326 -21.25 13.53 12.93
N LEU A 327 -22.57 13.72 13.02
CA LEU A 327 -23.18 15.05 13.12
C LEU A 327 -22.75 15.80 14.37
N THR A 328 -22.69 15.12 15.53
CA THR A 328 -22.15 15.70 16.77
C THR A 328 -20.69 16.12 16.61
N ALA A 329 -19.84 15.27 16.03
CA ALA A 329 -18.43 15.58 15.83
C ALA A 329 -18.21 16.80 14.90
N MET A 330 -19.03 16.93 13.85
CA MET A 330 -19.01 18.12 12.98
C MET A 330 -19.43 19.39 13.72
N ALA A 331 -20.50 19.33 14.52
CA ALA A 331 -20.97 20.47 15.30
C ALA A 331 -19.93 20.91 16.36
N ASP A 332 -19.35 19.94 17.08
CA ASP A 332 -18.30 20.20 18.08
C ASP A 332 -17.06 20.85 17.45
N TYR A 333 -16.66 20.38 16.27
CA TYR A 333 -15.55 20.97 15.53
C TYR A 333 -15.85 22.41 15.12
N ALA A 334 -17.04 22.68 14.57
CA ALA A 334 -17.46 24.02 14.18
C ALA A 334 -17.47 24.98 15.38
N MET A 335 -17.99 24.54 16.54
CA MET A 335 -17.98 25.33 17.77
C MET A 335 -16.56 25.65 18.24
N LYS A 336 -15.65 24.67 18.23
CA LYS A 336 -14.24 24.86 18.61
C LYS A 336 -13.53 25.83 17.67
N LYS A 337 -13.77 25.72 16.36
CA LYS A 337 -13.21 26.60 15.34
C LYS A 337 -13.67 28.05 15.53
N GLU A 338 -14.96 28.27 15.76
CA GLU A 338 -15.50 29.61 16.02
C GLU A 338 -15.00 30.20 17.35
N ALA A 339 -14.83 29.37 18.39
CA ALA A 339 -14.22 29.82 19.65
C ALA A 339 -12.75 30.23 19.45
N ALA A 340 -11.97 29.47 18.67
CA ALA A 340 -10.58 29.80 18.36
C ALA A 340 -10.44 31.12 17.59
N LYS A 341 -11.34 31.38 16.62
CA LYS A 341 -11.37 32.66 15.87
C LYS A 341 -11.65 33.88 16.74
N LYS A 342 -12.40 33.72 17.85
CA LYS A 342 -12.71 34.82 18.78
C LYS A 342 -11.59 35.13 19.76
N LEU A 343 -10.61 34.23 19.90
CA LEU A 343 -9.51 34.35 20.86
C LEU A 343 -8.19 34.83 20.23
N GLY A 344 -8.08 34.84 18.90
CA GLY A 344 -6.92 35.32 18.14
C GLY A 344 -7.16 36.70 17.52
#